data_AF-C3ZBQ1-F1
#
_entry.id   AF-C3ZBQ1-F1
#
_cell.length_a   1.000
_cell.length_b   1.000
_cell.length_c   1.000
_cell.angle_alpha   90.00
_cell.angle_beta   90.00
_cell.angle_gamma   90.00
#
_symmetry.space_group_name_H-M   'P 1'
#
loop_
_entity.id
_entity.type
_entity.pdbx_description
1 polymer ?
#
loop_
_entity_poly.entity_id
_entity_poly.type
_entity_poly.pdbx_seq_one_letter_code
_entity_poly.pdbx_strand_id
1 'polypeptide(L)'
;MSSRDHRGTESSGGAVPAFLTKLWTLVEDPSTNELIFWSTNGTSFHVYDQARFAKEVLPKFFKHNNMASFVRQLNMYGFRKVMNVESGGLKADRDDMEFSHQNFIRGKPNLLEHIKRK
;
A
#
# COMPACT_ATOMS: atom_id res chain seq x y z
N MET A 1 -41.99 -25.05 2.64
CA MET A 1 -41.38 -24.55 1.39
C MET A 1 -41.40 -23.03 1.47
N SER A 2 -40.33 -22.25 1.56
CA SER A 2 -38.90 -22.51 1.54
C SER A 2 -38.22 -21.42 2.38
N SER A 3 -37.23 -21.82 3.17
CA SER A 3 -36.26 -20.93 3.81
C SER A 3 -35.61 -20.01 2.78
N ARG A 4 -35.44 -18.73 3.16
CA ARG A 4 -34.43 -17.85 2.57
C ARG A 4 -33.50 -17.38 3.66
N ASP A 5 -32.61 -18.28 4.07
CA ASP A 5 -31.35 -17.90 4.71
C ASP A 5 -30.49 -17.19 3.66
N HIS A 6 -30.45 -15.86 3.74
CA HIS A 6 -29.36 -15.10 3.12
C HIS A 6 -28.14 -15.26 4.02
N ARG A 7 -27.25 -16.16 3.60
CA ARG A 7 -25.90 -16.35 4.11
C ARG A 7 -25.24 -15.00 4.37
N GLY A 8 -25.07 -14.66 5.64
CA GLY A 8 -24.05 -13.72 6.06
C GLY A 8 -22.71 -14.25 5.55
N THR A 9 -22.02 -13.46 4.74
CA THR A 9 -20.65 -13.74 4.38
C THR A 9 -19.82 -13.49 5.64
N GLU A 10 -19.48 -14.56 6.36
CA GLU A 10 -18.55 -14.49 7.49
C GLU A 10 -17.22 -13.92 7.00
N SER A 11 -16.99 -12.64 7.30
CA SER A 11 -15.67 -12.04 7.20
C SER A 11 -14.74 -12.84 8.10
N SER A 12 -13.76 -13.50 7.49
CA SER A 12 -12.74 -14.26 8.19
C SER A 12 -11.99 -13.30 9.11
N GLY A 13 -12.31 -13.35 10.41
CA GLY A 13 -11.70 -12.58 11.50
C GLY A 13 -10.24 -12.97 11.76
N GLY A 14 -9.42 -12.95 10.72
CA GLY A 14 -7.97 -13.04 10.81
C GLY A 14 -7.40 -11.65 11.05
N ALA A 15 -6.55 -11.51 12.07
CA ALA A 15 -5.84 -10.28 12.37
C ALA A 15 -5.16 -9.71 11.11
N VAL A 16 -5.26 -8.40 10.91
CA VAL A 16 -4.61 -7.69 9.79
C VAL A 16 -3.11 -8.01 9.81
N PRO A 17 -2.53 -8.50 8.70
CA PRO A 17 -1.10 -8.78 8.61
C PRO A 17 -0.24 -7.57 8.99
N ALA A 18 0.80 -7.81 9.80
CA ALA A 18 1.66 -6.75 10.32
C ALA A 18 2.30 -5.86 9.23
N PHE A 19 2.56 -6.40 8.04
CA PHE A 19 3.05 -5.62 6.90
C PHE A 19 2.05 -4.50 6.52
N LEU A 20 0.77 -4.82 6.44
CA LEU A 20 -0.28 -3.87 6.05
C LEU A 20 -0.50 -2.80 7.11
N THR A 21 -0.52 -3.19 8.39
CA THR A 21 -0.61 -2.23 9.50
C THR A 21 0.57 -1.26 9.47
N LYS A 22 1.80 -1.77 9.29
CA LYS A 22 2.99 -0.93 9.20
C LYS A 22 2.99 -0.02 7.98
N LEU A 23 2.61 -0.55 6.82
CA LEU A 23 2.49 0.23 5.59
C LEU A 23 1.48 1.36 5.76
N TRP A 24 0.32 1.07 6.34
CA TRP A 24 -0.71 2.07 6.61
C TRP A 24 -0.19 3.18 7.55
N THR A 25 0.37 2.81 8.71
CA THR A 25 0.97 3.77 9.63
C THR A 25 2.06 4.60 8.96
N LEU A 26 2.88 3.98 8.12
CA LEU A 26 3.97 4.64 7.42
C LEU A 26 3.50 5.68 6.40
N VAL A 27 2.42 5.42 5.67
CA VAL A 27 1.87 6.35 4.67
C VAL A 27 1.04 7.46 5.33
N GLU A 28 0.42 7.17 6.48
CA GLU A 28 -0.38 8.14 7.24
C GLU A 28 0.47 9.13 8.05
N ASP A 29 1.72 8.80 8.35
CA ASP A 29 2.62 9.63 9.16
C ASP A 29 3.10 10.89 8.39
N PRO A 30 2.73 12.11 8.82
CA PRO A 30 3.16 13.32 8.13
C PRO A 30 4.68 13.53 8.11
N SER A 31 5.42 12.91 9.03
CA SER A 31 6.89 13.02 9.10
C SER A 31 7.61 12.27 7.99
N THR A 32 6.93 11.33 7.33
CA THR A 32 7.48 10.53 6.22
C THR A 32 7.01 11.02 4.85
N ASN A 33 6.12 12.04 4.80
CA ASN A 33 5.51 12.57 3.57
C ASN A 33 6.51 13.07 2.51
N GLU A 34 7.76 13.36 2.87
CA GLU A 34 8.81 13.70 1.91
C GLU A 34 9.17 12.50 1.00
N LEU A 35 9.00 11.27 1.49
CA LEU A 35 9.45 10.03 0.84
C LEU A 35 8.32 9.04 0.57
N ILE A 36 7.25 9.05 1.37
CA ILE A 36 6.08 8.20 1.17
C ILE A 36 4.82 8.93 1.63
N PHE A 37 3.83 9.06 0.75
CA PHE A 37 2.64 9.86 1.02
C PHE A 37 1.44 9.38 0.21
N TRP A 38 0.25 9.69 0.72
CA TRP A 38 -1.00 9.46 -0.01
C TRP A 38 -1.09 10.31 -1.28
N SER A 39 -1.61 9.75 -2.36
CA SER A 39 -2.07 10.55 -3.50
C SER A 39 -3.19 11.51 -3.07
N THR A 40 -3.43 12.56 -3.86
CA THR A 40 -4.39 13.62 -3.52
C THR A 40 -5.81 13.08 -3.27
N ASN A 41 -6.22 12.03 -4.00
CA ASN A 41 -7.54 11.40 -3.83
C ASN A 41 -7.57 10.32 -2.74
N GLY A 42 -6.41 9.97 -2.15
CA GLY A 42 -6.28 8.99 -1.07
C GLY A 42 -6.53 7.54 -1.48
N THR A 43 -6.52 7.22 -2.78
CA THR A 43 -6.78 5.85 -3.29
C THR A 43 -5.51 5.06 -3.65
N SER A 44 -4.36 5.72 -3.53
CA SER A 44 -3.02 5.21 -3.82
C SER A 44 -2.00 5.94 -2.95
N PHE A 45 -0.77 5.46 -2.95
CA PHE A 45 0.35 6.13 -2.29
C PHE A 45 1.57 6.17 -3.21
N HIS A 46 2.39 7.19 -3.02
CA HIS A 46 3.64 7.43 -3.74
C HIS A 46 4.82 7.03 -2.86
N VAL A 47 5.89 6.56 -3.49
CA VAL A 47 7.22 6.41 -2.88
C VAL A 47 8.18 7.21 -3.73
N TYR A 48 8.65 8.32 -3.19
CA TYR A 48 9.60 9.24 -3.81
C TYR A 48 11.03 8.96 -3.32
N ASP A 49 12.04 9.23 -4.15
CA ASP A 49 13.46 8.95 -3.88
C ASP A 49 13.67 7.57 -3.24
N GLN A 50 13.48 6.54 -4.08
CA GLN A 50 13.53 5.14 -3.66
C GLN A 50 14.81 4.78 -2.90
N ALA A 51 15.94 5.40 -3.26
CA ALA A 51 17.22 5.15 -2.63
C ALA A 51 17.22 5.70 -1.19
N ARG A 52 16.75 6.93 -0.99
CA ARG A 52 16.63 7.54 0.34
C ARG A 52 15.56 6.86 1.18
N PHE A 53 14.38 6.56 0.63
CA PHE A 53 13.33 5.79 1.30
C PHE A 53 13.86 4.44 1.81
N ALA A 54 14.56 3.70 0.94
CA ALA A 54 15.14 2.41 1.27
C ALA A 54 16.15 2.52 2.42
N LYS A 55 17.00 3.54 2.43
CA LYS A 55 18.05 3.75 3.43
C LYS A 55 17.52 4.29 4.76
N GLU A 56 16.61 5.26 4.73
CA GLU A 56 16.24 6.06 5.91
C GLU A 56 14.93 5.61 6.56
N VAL A 57 14.01 5.06 5.78
CA VAL A 57 12.64 4.75 6.24
C VAL A 57 12.48 3.25 6.48
N LEU A 58 12.85 2.41 5.51
CA LEU A 58 12.62 0.96 5.65
C LEU A 58 13.21 0.35 6.93
N PRO A 59 14.45 0.67 7.38
CA PRO A 59 15.01 0.10 8.61
C PRO A 59 14.27 0.48 9.89
N LYS A 60 13.50 1.59 9.89
CA LYS A 60 12.71 2.03 11.05
C LYS A 60 11.43 1.21 11.21
N PHE A 61 10.88 0.69 10.11
CA PHE A 61 9.60 -0.06 10.11
C PHE A 61 9.78 -1.56 9.84
N PHE A 62 10.84 -1.93 9.13
CA PHE A 62 11.15 -3.28 8.67
C PHE A 62 12.60 -3.66 9.02
N LYS A 63 12.88 -4.96 9.07
CA LYS A 63 14.22 -5.47 9.44
C LYS A 63 15.23 -5.47 8.27
N HIS A 64 15.02 -4.62 7.26
CA HIS A 64 15.87 -4.51 6.08
C HIS A 64 15.75 -3.11 5.45
N ASN A 65 16.72 -2.73 4.62
CA ASN A 65 16.68 -1.55 3.76
C ASN A 65 16.40 -1.90 2.28
N ASN A 66 15.99 -3.13 1.98
CA ASN A 66 15.85 -3.59 0.60
C ASN A 66 14.48 -3.20 -0.01
N MET A 67 14.53 -2.32 -1.03
CA MET A 67 13.33 -1.89 -1.75
C MET A 67 12.63 -3.02 -2.50
N ALA A 68 13.37 -3.97 -3.08
CA ALA A 68 12.78 -5.11 -3.78
C ALA A 68 11.99 -6.02 -2.82
N SER A 69 12.45 -6.18 -1.57
CA SER A 69 11.70 -6.90 -0.53
C SER A 69 10.40 -6.19 -0.17
N PHE A 70 10.42 -4.86 -0.07
CA PHE A 70 9.23 -4.04 0.16
C PHE A 70 8.21 -4.19 -0.99
N VAL A 71 8.67 -4.03 -2.24
CA VAL A 71 7.84 -4.22 -3.44
C VAL A 71 7.31 -5.66 -3.55
N ARG A 72 8.10 -6.65 -3.16
CA ARG A 72 7.64 -8.04 -3.12
C ARG A 72 6.47 -8.22 -2.15
N GLN A 73 6.53 -7.63 -0.95
CA GLN A 73 5.41 -7.66 -0.01
C GLN A 73 4.17 -6.98 -0.60
N LEU A 74 4.31 -5.80 -1.22
CA LEU A 74 3.21 -5.14 -1.93
C LEU A 74 2.56 -6.06 -2.97
N ASN A 75 3.36 -6.70 -3.82
CA ASN A 75 2.88 -7.63 -4.85
C ASN A 75 2.16 -8.84 -4.25
N MET A 76 2.66 -9.40 -3.14
CA MET A 76 2.05 -10.53 -2.44
C MET A 76 0.68 -10.18 -1.84
N TYR A 77 0.45 -8.91 -1.52
CA TYR A 77 -0.85 -8.39 -1.06
C TYR A 77 -1.68 -7.75 -2.18
N GLY A 78 -1.28 -7.93 -3.44
CA GLY A 78 -2.09 -7.54 -4.60
C GLY A 78 -2.06 -6.06 -4.96
N PHE A 79 -1.19 -5.25 -4.35
CA PHE A 79 -0.96 -3.87 -4.80
C PHE A 79 -0.44 -3.86 -6.24
N ARG A 80 -0.82 -2.83 -6.99
CA ARG A 80 -0.42 -2.64 -8.38
C ARG A 80 0.32 -1.32 -8.52
N LYS A 81 1.43 -1.34 -9.27
CA LYS A 81 2.09 -0.11 -9.70
C LYS A 81 1.20 0.62 -10.70
N VAL A 82 0.92 1.89 -10.46
CA VAL A 82 0.19 2.75 -11.40
C VAL A 82 1.15 3.16 -12.51
N MET A 83 0.77 2.96 -13.78
CA MET A 83 1.58 3.37 -14.92
C MET A 83 1.03 4.68 -15.46
N ASN A 84 1.81 5.76 -15.37
CA ASN A 84 1.42 7.04 -15.96
C ASN A 84 1.75 7.02 -17.47
N VAL A 85 0.77 6.67 -18.29
CA VAL A 85 0.93 6.55 -19.75
C VAL A 85 0.99 7.92 -20.43
N GLU A 86 0.52 8.98 -19.77
CA GLU A 86 0.42 10.34 -20.33
C GLU A 86 1.73 11.15 -20.25
N SER A 87 2.76 10.65 -19.56
CA SER A 87 4.10 11.26 -19.59
C SER A 87 4.82 10.88 -20.88
N GLY A 88 4.30 11.39 -22.00
CA GLY A 88 4.91 11.30 -23.32
C GLY A 88 6.31 11.87 -23.30
N GLY A 89 7.30 10.98 -23.18
CA GLY A 89 8.70 11.19 -23.51
C GLY A 89 9.27 12.55 -23.12
N LEU A 90 9.59 12.72 -21.83
CA LEU A 90 10.71 13.49 -21.25
C LEU A 90 10.39 13.69 -19.75
N LYS A 91 11.04 12.91 -18.87
CA LYS A 91 10.87 12.92 -17.40
C LYS A 91 9.57 12.28 -16.88
N ALA A 92 9.35 10.99 -17.16
CA ALA A 92 8.75 10.17 -16.09
C ALA A 92 9.70 10.32 -14.90
N ASP A 93 9.23 10.93 -13.82
CA ASP A 93 10.05 11.17 -12.64
C ASP A 93 10.53 9.80 -12.16
N ARG A 94 11.78 9.45 -12.48
CA ARG A 94 12.30 8.08 -12.29
C ARG A 94 12.31 7.71 -10.81
N ASP A 95 12.20 8.71 -9.95
CA ASP A 95 12.25 8.60 -8.52
C ASP A 95 10.88 8.50 -7.85
N ASP A 96 9.76 8.65 -8.59
CA ASP A 96 8.41 8.44 -8.07
C ASP A 96 7.82 7.08 -8.49
N MET A 97 7.29 6.34 -7.52
CA MET A 97 6.49 5.14 -7.76
C MET A 97 5.17 5.20 -7.02
N GLU A 98 4.09 5.14 -7.79
CA GLU A 98 2.74 5.06 -7.24
C GLU A 98 2.22 3.62 -7.18
N PHE A 99 1.62 3.25 -6.06
CA PHE A 99 0.96 1.96 -5.86
C PHE A 99 -0.48 2.13 -5.39
N SER A 100 -1.38 1.31 -5.91
CA SER A 100 -2.80 1.32 -5.55
C SER A 100 -3.32 -0.06 -5.15
N HIS A 101 -4.34 -0.05 -4.28
CA HIS A 101 -5.13 -1.22 -3.92
C HIS A 101 -6.54 -0.78 -3.50
N GLN A 102 -7.58 -1.47 -3.96
CA GLN A 102 -8.99 -1.10 -3.75
C GLN A 102 -9.40 -0.96 -2.27
N ASN A 103 -8.76 -1.75 -1.40
CA ASN A 103 -8.99 -1.77 0.06
C ASN A 103 -7.91 -1.03 0.88
N PHE A 104 -7.02 -0.28 0.24
CA PHE A 104 -6.00 0.54 0.91
C PHE A 104 -6.28 2.02 0.62
N ILE A 105 -7.19 2.63 1.39
CA ILE A 105 -7.78 3.94 1.11
C ILE A 105 -7.65 4.86 2.31
N ARG A 106 -7.06 6.06 2.16
CA ARG A 106 -6.80 7.06 3.21
C ARG A 106 -8.01 7.24 4.15
N GLY A 107 -7.77 7.26 5.45
CA GLY A 107 -8.80 7.38 6.49
C GLY A 107 -9.69 6.14 6.70
N LYS A 108 -9.46 5.01 5.99
CA LYS A 108 -10.27 3.78 6.13
C LYS A 108 -9.41 2.55 6.53
N PRO A 109 -8.76 2.55 7.70
CA PRO A 109 -7.90 1.45 8.14
C PRO A 109 -8.64 0.12 8.33
N ASN A 110 -9.95 0.16 8.57
CA ASN A 110 -10.78 -1.05 8.67
C ASN A 110 -10.81 -1.85 7.36
N LEU A 111 -10.57 -1.23 6.20
CA LEU A 111 -10.53 -1.95 4.92
C LEU A 111 -9.31 -2.88 4.79
N LEU A 112 -8.27 -2.69 5.61
CA LEU A 112 -7.07 -3.54 5.57
C LEU A 112 -7.37 -5.02 5.83
N GLU A 113 -8.44 -5.34 6.57
CA GLU A 113 -8.86 -6.73 6.83
C GLU A 113 -9.27 -7.48 5.55
N HIS A 114 -9.65 -6.74 4.50
CA HIS A 114 -10.05 -7.29 3.20
C HIS A 114 -8.85 -7.52 2.27
N ILE A 115 -7.64 -7.12 2.66
CA ILE A 115 -6.42 -7.35 1.88
C ILE A 115 -5.84 -8.70 2.28
N LYS A 116 -5.94 -9.69 1.39
CA LYS A 116 -5.44 -11.05 1.62
C LYS A 116 -4.15 -11.29 0.83
N ARG A 117 -3.25 -12.05 1.42
CA ARG A 117 -2.02 -12.51 0.76
C ARG A 117 -2.38 -13.54 -0.31
N LYS A 118 -1.78 -13.41 -1.49
CA LYS A 118 -1.87 -14.41 -2.57
C LYS A 118 -0.96 -15.61 -2.34
#